data_AF-A0A845C7J0-F1
#
_entry.id   AF-A0A845C7J0-F1
#
_cell.length_a   1.000
_cell.length_b   1.000
_cell.length_c   1.000
_cell.angle_alpha   90.00
_cell.angle_beta   90.00
_cell.angle_gamma   90.00
#
_symmetry.space_group_name_H-M   'P 1'
#
loop_
_entity.id
_entity.type
_entity.pdbx_description
1 polymer ?
#
loop_
_entity_poly.entity_id
_entity_poly.type
_entity_poly.pdbx_seq_one_letter_code
_entity_poly.pdbx_strand_id
1 'polypeptide(L)' 'DVEGTKIMQEFLKAGLETENQQGWVSYRWLNPATDRVEWKESFVMKVSFNGEDMVVGAGIYTRE' A
#
# COMPACT_ATOMS: atom_id res chain seq x y z
N ASP A 1 6.61 8.87 0.66
CA ASP A 1 5.94 9.63 -0.41
C ASP A 1 6.49 11.04 -0.36
N VAL A 2 5.83 11.99 -1.02
CA VAL A 2 6.17 13.41 -0.98
C VAL A 2 6.02 14.05 0.41
N GLU A 3 5.31 13.40 1.34
CA GLU A 3 5.10 13.86 2.72
C GLU A 3 6.02 13.15 3.73
N GLY A 4 6.90 12.25 3.27
CA GLY A 4 7.85 11.51 4.11
C GLY A 4 7.37 10.12 4.56
N THR A 5 6.19 9.67 4.14
CA THR A 5 5.67 8.32 4.44
C THR A 5 6.59 7.24 3.88
N LYS A 6 7.06 6.31 4.71
CA LYS A 6 7.91 5.20 4.27
C LYS A 6 7.05 4.06 3.73
N ILE A 7 6.46 4.27 2.54
CA ILE A 7 5.44 3.37 1.95
C ILE A 7 5.84 1.90 2.00
N MET A 8 7.07 1.55 1.59
CA MET A 8 7.52 0.15 1.61
C MET A 8 7.58 -0.44 3.03
N GLN A 9 7.94 0.35 4.03
CA GLN A 9 7.97 -0.11 5.42
C GLN A 9 6.56 -0.30 5.96
N GLU A 10 5.63 0.62 5.66
CA GLU A 10 4.23 0.47 6.05
C GLU A 10 3.56 -0.74 5.37
N PHE A 11 3.90 -1.02 4.12
CA PHE A 11 3.40 -2.21 3.41
C PHE A 11 3.92 -3.50 4.04
N LEU A 12 5.22 -3.56 4.35
CA LEU A 12 5.81 -4.72 5.03
C LEU A 12 5.22 -4.90 6.43
N LYS A 13 5.04 -3.82 7.19
CA LYS A 13 4.39 -3.85 8.50
C LYS A 13 2.97 -4.38 8.41
N ALA A 14 2.15 -3.84 7.49
CA ALA A 14 0.77 -4.27 7.29
C ALA A 14 0.71 -5.76 6.88
N GLY A 15 1.52 -6.16 5.91
CA GLY A 15 1.51 -7.50 5.34
C GLY A 15 2.21 -8.57 6.20
N LEU A 16 3.21 -8.24 7.00
CA LEU A 16 4.06 -9.25 7.65
C LEU A 16 4.04 -9.19 9.18
N GLU A 17 3.75 -8.03 9.77
CA GLU A 17 3.90 -7.81 11.22
C GLU A 17 2.57 -7.73 11.97
N THR A 18 1.45 -7.42 11.28
CA THR A 18 0.13 -7.42 11.91
C THR A 18 -0.37 -8.85 12.17
N GLU A 19 -1.23 -9.02 13.18
CA GLU A 19 -1.81 -10.32 13.53
C GLU A 19 -2.54 -10.98 12.35
N ASN A 20 -3.25 -10.16 11.56
CA ASN A 20 -4.00 -10.62 10.39
C ASN A 20 -3.18 -10.58 9.09
N GLN A 21 -1.91 -10.13 9.13
CA GLN A 21 -1.03 -10.01 7.95
C GLN A 21 -1.67 -9.21 6.80
N GLN A 22 -2.50 -8.22 7.17
CA GLN A 22 -3.19 -7.33 6.25
C GLN A 22 -3.54 -5.99 6.92
N GLY A 23 -3.73 -4.95 6.12
CA GLY A 23 -4.14 -3.64 6.62
C GLY A 23 -4.27 -2.57 5.55
N TRP A 24 -4.81 -1.42 5.95
CA TRP A 24 -4.87 -0.22 5.12
C TRP A 24 -3.60 0.62 5.29
N VAL A 25 -3.10 1.17 4.19
CA VAL A 25 -1.99 2.12 4.14
C VAL A 25 -2.41 3.34 3.33
N SER A 26 -2.39 4.50 3.98
CA SER A 26 -2.68 5.81 3.38
C SER A 26 -1.36 6.52 3.03
N TYR A 27 -1.26 7.03 1.80
CA TYR A 27 -0.06 7.73 1.32
C TYR A 27 -0.35 8.54 0.06
N ARG A 28 0.56 9.44 -0.31
CA ARG A 28 0.51 10.14 -1.60
C ARG A 28 1.25 9.39 -2.71
N TRP A 29 0.65 9.26 -3.88
CA TRP A 29 1.27 8.61 -5.05
C TRP A 29 0.85 9.24 -6.36
N LEU A 30 1.68 9.08 -7.41
CA LEU A 30 1.33 9.52 -8.75
C LEU A 30 0.09 8.75 -9.24
N ASN A 31 -0.97 9.47 -9.59
CA ASN A 31 -2.15 8.90 -10.23
C ASN A 31 -1.96 8.87 -11.75
N PRO A 32 -1.89 7.68 -12.37
CA PRO A 32 -1.65 7.55 -13.81
C PRO A 32 -2.79 8.12 -14.68
N ALA A 33 -3.98 8.34 -14.11
CA ALA A 33 -5.11 8.92 -14.85
C ALA A 33 -5.07 10.46 -14.92
N THR A 34 -4.40 11.11 -13.97
CA THR A 34 -4.38 12.58 -13.83
C THR A 34 -2.97 13.18 -13.92
N ASP A 35 -1.94 12.33 -13.87
CA ASP A 35 -0.52 12.72 -13.81
C ASP A 35 -0.20 13.65 -12.62
N ARG A 36 -0.95 13.49 -11.52
CA ARG A 36 -0.82 14.28 -10.30
C ARG A 36 -0.50 13.40 -9.11
N VAL A 37 0.20 13.96 -8.13
CA VAL A 37 0.41 13.31 -6.84
C VAL A 37 -0.84 13.53 -5.99
N GLU A 38 -1.56 12.46 -5.73
CA GLU A 38 -2.87 12.46 -5.05
C GLU A 38 -2.85 11.47 -3.88
N TRP A 39 -3.82 11.59 -2.98
CA TRP A 39 -4.01 10.61 -1.92
C TRP A 39 -4.42 9.26 -2.49
N LYS A 40 -3.90 8.20 -1.87
CA LYS A 40 -4.22 6.82 -2.19
C LYS A 40 -4.38 6.02 -0.91
N GLU A 41 -5.52 5.33 -0.82
CA GLU A 41 -5.79 4.33 0.20
C GLU A 41 -5.57 2.95 -0.41
N SER A 42 -4.60 2.19 0.10
CA SER A 42 -4.33 0.83 -0.37
C SER A 42 -4.56 -0.18 0.72
N PHE A 43 -5.32 -1.23 0.41
CA PHE A 43 -5.37 -2.42 1.23
C PHE A 43 -4.22 -3.35 0.83
N VAL A 44 -3.44 -3.75 1.81
CA VAL A 44 -2.23 -4.55 1.68
C VAL A 44 -2.44 -5.86 2.44
N MET A 45 -2.03 -6.98 1.86
CA MET A 45 -2.09 -8.29 2.52
C MET A 45 -0.94 -9.20 2.09
N LYS A 46 -0.57 -10.13 2.96
CA LYS A 46 0.26 -11.26 2.61
C LYS A 46 -0.51 -12.25 1.75
N VAL A 47 0.15 -12.74 0.71
CA VAL A 47 -0.31 -13.86 -0.10
C VAL A 47 0.82 -14.86 -0.27
N SER A 48 0.51 -16.16 -0.30
CA SER A 48 1.46 -17.17 -0.74
C SER A 48 1.25 -17.40 -2.24
N PHE A 49 2.29 -17.19 -3.04
CA PHE A 49 2.26 -17.36 -4.48
C PHE A 49 3.49 -18.14 -4.93
N ASN A 50 3.28 -19.27 -5.62
CA ASN A 50 4.34 -20.18 -6.05
C ASN A 50 5.30 -20.64 -4.93
N GLY A 51 4.80 -20.77 -3.70
CA GLY A 51 5.60 -21.18 -2.54
C GLY A 51 6.41 -20.06 -1.90
N GLU A 52 6.26 -18.82 -2.38
CA GLU A 52 6.89 -17.63 -1.80
C GLU A 52 5.85 -16.73 -1.15
N ASP A 53 6.24 -16.10 -0.04
CA ASP A 53 5.42 -15.10 0.63
C ASP A 53 5.61 -13.74 -0.06
N MET A 54 4.51 -13.18 -0.55
CA MET A 54 4.47 -11.87 -1.20
C MET A 54 3.56 -10.93 -0.42
N VAL A 55 3.84 -9.63 -0.53
CA VAL A 55 2.95 -8.56 -0.08
C VAL A 55 2.30 -7.95 -1.30
N VAL A 56 0.97 -8.06 -1.38
CA VAL A 56 0.17 -7.53 -2.49
C VAL A 56 -0.71 -6.41 -1.97
N GLY A 57 -0.74 -5.30 -2.70
CA GLY A 57 -1.56 -4.15 -2.38
C GLY A 57 -2.43 -3.73 -3.56
N ALA A 58 -3.70 -3.40 -3.28
CA ALA A 58 -4.59 -2.76 -4.23
C ALA A 58 -5.21 -1.53 -3.57
N GLY A 59 -5.35 -0.44 -4.32
CA GLY A 59 -5.78 0.82 -3.73
C GLY A 59 -6.49 1.73 -4.68
N ILE A 60 -7.22 2.68 -4.09
CA ILE A 60 -8.02 3.68 -4.76
C ILE A 60 -7.39 5.06 -4.54
N TYR A 61 -7.31 5.85 -5.60
CA TYR A 61 -6.97 7.26 -5.48
C TYR A 61 -8.20 8.00 -4.96
N THR A 62 -8.05 8.69 -3.85
CA THR A 62 -9.11 9.50 -3.24
C THR A 62 -8.88 10.96 -3.63
N ARG A 63 -9.98 11.68 -3.88
CA ARG A 63 -9.92 13.13 -4.02
C ARG A 63 -10.10 13.71 -2.62
N GLU A 64 -9.21 14.63 -2.23
CA GLU A 64 -9.55 15.61 -1.19
C GLU A 64 -10.72 16.48 -1.67
#